data_AF-A0A7V6MXT2-F1
#
_entry.id   AF-A0A7V6MXT2-F1
#
_cell.length_a   1.000
_cell.length_b   1.000
_cell.length_c   1.000
_cell.angle_alpha   90.00
_cell.angle_beta   90.00
_cell.angle_gamma   90.00
#
_symmetry.space_group_name_H-M   'P 1'
#
loop_
_entity.id
_entity.type
_entity.pdbx_description
1 polymer ?
#
loop_
_entity_poly.entity_id
_entity_poly.type
_entity_poly.pdbx_seq_one_letter_code
_entity_poly.pdbx_strand_id
1 'polypeptide(L)' 'MPFDGIALFGTIYELKEHLTGNRISKIHQPNKNELIFSVRGNRRELKMLLSADSVNCRMHLTDTTGENPS' A
#
# COMPACT_ATOMS: atom_id res chain seq x y z
N MET A 1 10.02 -15.12 1.44
CA MET A 1 10.93 -14.62 2.49
C MET A 1 10.10 -13.95 3.56
N PRO A 2 10.46 -14.04 4.85
CA PRO A 2 9.82 -13.23 5.88
C PRO A 2 9.93 -11.75 5.52
N PHE A 3 8.90 -10.96 5.85
CA PHE A 3 8.94 -9.51 5.71
C PHE A 3 9.81 -8.92 6.84
N ASP A 4 11.12 -9.15 6.73
CA ASP A 4 12.13 -8.77 7.71
C ASP A 4 12.64 -7.33 7.49
N GLY A 5 13.62 -6.91 8.29
CA GLY A 5 14.16 -5.55 8.21
C GLY A 5 14.82 -5.20 6.87
N ILE A 6 15.39 -6.19 6.15
CA ILE A 6 16.02 -5.96 4.85
C ILE A 6 14.95 -5.74 3.79
N ALA A 7 13.93 -6.59 3.76
CA ALA A 7 12.78 -6.42 2.87
C ALA A 7 12.07 -5.08 3.15
N LEU A 8 11.82 -4.77 4.43
CA LEU A 8 11.18 -3.53 4.84
C LEU A 8 11.97 -2.29 4.42
N PHE A 9 13.31 -2.32 4.52
CA PHE A 9 14.15 -1.22 4.06
C PHE A 9 13.97 -0.95 2.57
N GLY A 10 14.03 -2.00 1.73
CA GLY A 10 13.80 -1.89 0.29
C GLY A 10 12.39 -1.37 -0.04
N THR A 11 11.38 -1.90 0.64
CA THR A 11 9.99 -1.43 0.50
C THR A 11 9.85 0.05 0.87
N ILE A 12 10.43 0.50 1.98
CA ILE A 12 10.37 1.91 2.40
C ILE A 12 11.06 2.80 1.37
N TYR A 13 12.20 2.37 0.83
CA TYR A 13 12.92 3.09 -0.22
C TYR A 13 12.04 3.30 -1.46
N GLU A 14 11.45 2.23 -1.99
CA GLU A 14 10.55 2.25 -3.14
C GLU A 14 9.32 3.14 -2.90
N LEU A 15 8.66 2.99 -1.74
CA LEU A 15 7.48 3.79 -1.41
C LEU A 15 7.81 5.28 -1.28
N LYS A 16 8.98 5.62 -0.72
CA LYS A 16 9.41 7.01 -0.64
C LYS A 16 9.62 7.62 -2.02
N GLU A 17 10.25 6.88 -2.93
CA GLU A 17 10.49 7.32 -4.31
C GLU A 17 9.17 7.59 -5.06
N HIS A 18 8.16 6.74 -4.86
CA HIS A 18 6.92 6.82 -5.63
C HIS A 18 5.79 7.65 -4.97
N LEU A 19 5.77 7.77 -3.63
CA LEU A 19 4.60 8.32 -2.92
C LEU A 19 4.88 9.65 -2.20
N THR A 20 6.14 9.99 -1.91
CA THR A 20 6.46 11.22 -1.15
C THR A 20 6.06 12.46 -1.95
N GLY A 21 5.39 13.42 -1.28
CA GLY A 21 4.93 14.67 -1.89
C GLY A 21 3.63 14.54 -2.71
N ASN A 22 3.10 13.33 -2.87
CA ASN A 22 1.84 13.09 -3.57
C ASN A 22 0.63 13.20 -2.63
N ARG A 23 -0.57 13.33 -3.21
CA ARG A 23 -1.82 13.51 -2.46
C ARG A 23 -2.58 12.18 -2.36
N ILE A 24 -3.01 11.80 -1.16
CA ILE A 24 -3.94 10.69 -0.97
C ILE A 24 -5.32 11.08 -1.56
N SER A 25 -5.79 10.32 -2.55
CA SER A 25 -7.06 10.54 -3.25
C SER A 25 -8.22 9.79 -2.59
N LYS A 26 -7.98 8.56 -2.14
CA LYS A 26 -8.99 7.68 -1.52
C LYS A 26 -8.32 6.75 -0.51
N ILE A 27 -9.05 6.40 0.54
CA ILE A 27 -8.68 5.34 1.49
C ILE A 27 -9.82 4.33 1.47
N HIS A 28 -9.49 3.05 1.37
CA HIS A 28 -10.46 1.95 1.35
C HIS A 28 -10.02 0.84 2.29
N GLN A 29 -10.97 0.24 3.02
CA GLN A 29 -10.74 -0.87 3.93
C GLN A 29 -11.47 -2.11 3.40
N PRO A 30 -10.82 -2.98 2.60
CA PRO A 30 -11.47 -4.16 2.04
C PRO A 30 -11.79 -5.21 3.10
N ASN A 31 -11.02 -5.26 4.19
CA ASN A 31 -11.29 -6.12 5.33
C ASN A 31 -10.74 -5.50 6.63
N LYS A 32 -11.01 -6.14 7.77
CA LYS A 32 -10.65 -5.63 9.10
C LYS A 32 -9.17 -5.30 9.28
N ASN A 33 -8.28 -6.02 8.59
CA ASN A 33 -6.83 -5.93 8.80
C ASN A 33 -6.09 -5.26 7.64
N GLU A 34 -6.78 -4.81 6.60
CA GLU A 34 -6.15 -4.25 5.40
C GLU A 34 -6.68 -2.86 5.06
N LEU A 35 -5.77 -1.98 4.62
CA LEU A 35 -6.09 -0.66 4.08
C LEU A 35 -5.42 -0.49 2.73
N ILE A 36 -6.14 0.11 1.79
CA ILE A 36 -5.63 0.50 0.49
C ILE A 36 -5.72 2.03 0.40
N PHE A 37 -4.57 2.65 0.18
CA PHE A 37 -4.43 4.09 -0.05
C PHE A 37 -4.24 4.31 -1.54
N SER A 38 -5.19 4.99 -2.17
CA SER A 38 -4.97 5.55 -3.50
C SER A 38 -4.23 6.88 -3.36
N VAL A 39 -3.11 7.01 -4.07
CA VAL A 39 -2.22 8.16 -4.04
C VAL A 39 -2.08 8.71 -5.45
N ARG A 40 -2.43 9.98 -5.64
CA ARG A 40 -2.37 10.65 -6.93
C ARG A 40 -1.19 11.62 -6.97
N GLY A 41 -0.36 11.46 -8.00
CA GLY A 41 0.87 12.21 -8.21
C GLY A 41 1.38 12.05 -9.63
N ASN A 42 2.07 13.06 -10.17
CA ASN A 42 2.68 12.99 -11.52
C ASN A 42 1.73 12.50 -12.62
N ARG A 43 0.46 12.93 -12.59
CA ARG A 43 -0.62 12.51 -13.51
C ARG A 43 -0.94 11.01 -13.50
N ARG A 44 -0.49 10.28 -12.49
CA ARG A 44 -0.75 8.85 -12.27
C ARG A 44 -1.43 8.64 -10.91
N GLU A 45 -2.11 7.51 -10.78
CA GLU A 45 -2.66 7.05 -9.51
C GLU A 45 -2.00 5.72 -9.17
N LEU A 46 -1.39 5.67 -8.00
CA LEU A 46 -0.78 4.48 -7.43
C LEU A 46 -1.61 4.02 -6.24
N LYS A 47 -1.58 2.73 -5.92
CA LYS A 47 -2.23 2.21 -4.71
C LYS A 47 -1.20 1.55 -3.83
N MET A 48 -1.28 1.84 -2.54
CA MET A 48 -0.47 1.19 -1.51
C MET A 48 -1.39 0.37 -0.62
N LEU A 49 -1.08 -0.92 -0.46
CA LEU A 49 -1.75 -1.82 0.48
C LEU A 49 -0.92 -1.92 1.76
N LEU A 50 -1.59 -1.76 2.89
CA LEU A 50 -1.06 -2.11 4.21
C LEU A 50 -1.91 -3.24 4.78
N SER A 51 -1.26 -4.31 5.23
CA SER A 51 -1.89 -5.42 5.93
C SER A 51 -1.29 -5.55 7.31
N ALA A 52 -2.15 -5.55 8.33
CA ALA A 52 -1.83 -5.87 9.71
C ALA A 52 -2.28 -7.30 10.07
N ASP A 53 -2.48 -8.16 9.08
CA ASP A 53 -2.84 -9.55 9.30
C ASP A 53 -1.73 -10.33 10.03
N SER A 54 -2.10 -11.17 10.98
CA SER A 54 -1.14 -11.91 11.82
C SER A 54 -0.21 -12.85 11.05
N VAL A 55 -0.65 -13.34 9.88
CA VAL A 55 0.13 -14.24 9.01
C VAL A 55 0.70 -13.45 7.83
N ASN A 56 -0.05 -12.46 7.35
CA ASN A 56 0.22 -11.76 6.10
C ASN A 56 0.56 -10.27 6.27
N CYS A 57 1.20 -9.89 7.38
CA CYS A 57 1.64 -8.51 7.63
C CYS A 57 2.62 -8.04 6.55
N ARG A 58 2.22 -7.03 5.77
CA ARG A 58 3.02 -6.51 4.64
C ARG A 58 2.60 -5.10 4.25
N MET A 59 3.49 -4.41 3.55
CA MET A 59 3.20 -3.13 2.90
C MET A 59 3.85 -3.13 1.52
N HIS A 60 3.13 -2.69 0.48
CA HIS A 60 3.65 -2.65 -0.89
C HIS A 60 2.74 -1.81 -1.81
N LEU A 61 3.27 -1.42 -2.97
CA LEU A 61 2.45 -0.94 -4.09
C LEU A 61 1.67 -2.10 -4.70
N THR A 62 0.43 -1.86 -5.09
CA THR A 62 -0.43 -2.90 -5.65
C THR A 62 -1.26 -2.38 -6.82
N ASP A 63 -1.50 -3.26 -7.78
CA ASP A 63 -2.50 -3.04 -8.84
C ASP A 63 -3.88 -3.57 -8.45
N THR A 64 -3.99 -4.23 -7.28
CA THR A 64 -5.24 -4.83 -6.83
C THR A 64 -6.34 -3.76 -6.69
N THR A 65 -7.35 -3.88 -7.53
CA THR A 65 -8.67 -3.30 -7.29
C THR A 65 -9.35 -4.19 -6.26
N GLY A 66 -9.28 -3.84 -4.98
CA GLY A 66 -10.14 -4.48 -3.98
C GLY A 66 -11.58 -4.36 -4.46
N GLU A 67 -12.30 -5.48 -4.52
CA GLU A 67 -13.75 -5.42 -4.72
C GLU A 67 -14.32 -4.63 -3.54
N ASN A 68 -14.98 -3.52 -3.85
CA ASN A 68 -15.63 -2.69 -2.87
C ASN A 68 -16.80 -3.55 -2.33
N PRO A 69 -16.87 -3.91 -1.04
CA PRO A 69 -17.96 -4.70 -0.54
C PRO A 69 -19.27 -3.92 -0.76
N SER A 70 -20.24 -4.59 -1.38
CA SER A 70 -21.61 -4.13 -1.61
C SER A 70 -22.34 -3.85 -0.30
#